data_AF-A0A7Y5VA61-F1
#
_entry.id   AF-A0A7Y5VA61-F1
#
_cell.length_a   1.000
_cell.length_b   1.000
_cell.length_c   1.000
_cell.angle_alpha   90.00
_cell.angle_beta   90.00
_cell.angle_gamma   90.00
#
_symmetry.space_group_name_H-M   'P 1'
#
loop_
_entity.id
_entity.type
_entity.pdbx_description
1 polymer ?
#
loop_
_entity_poly.entity_id
_entity_poly.type
_entity_poly.pdbx_seq_one_letter_code
_entity_poly.pdbx_strand_id
1 'polypeptide(L)'
;PATAKLAVDAINVVLARVTREGLSAGDLASAKSQLKGQLTLSLESPSSRMYRAAGTELYGEPFRTLDETLALIDEITQDDVAAVASEFFAPERQTILSLGPAAA
;
A
#
# COMPACT_ATOMS: atom_id res chain seq x y z
N PRO A 1 -19.64 -14.61 -8.39
CA PRO A 1 -20.68 -13.77 -9.05
C PRO A 1 -20.30 -13.53 -10.53
N ALA A 2 -21.25 -13.13 -11.39
CA ALA A 2 -21.05 -13.06 -12.84
C ALA A 2 -19.83 -12.21 -13.29
N THR A 3 -19.47 -11.18 -12.52
CA THR A 3 -18.34 -10.28 -12.82
C THR A 3 -17.06 -10.59 -12.04
N ALA A 4 -17.06 -11.63 -11.17
CA ALA A 4 -15.89 -11.94 -10.34
C ALA A 4 -14.64 -12.22 -11.17
N LYS A 5 -14.80 -12.96 -12.27
CA LYS A 5 -13.71 -13.23 -13.21
C LYS A 5 -13.14 -11.95 -13.82
N LEU A 6 -14.01 -11.04 -14.27
CA LEU A 6 -13.60 -9.75 -14.85
C LEU A 6 -12.82 -8.90 -13.84
N ALA A 7 -13.22 -8.91 -12.56
CA ALA A 7 -12.50 -8.18 -11.51
C ALA A 7 -11.11 -8.77 -11.27
N VAL A 8 -10.99 -10.10 -11.20
CA VAL A 8 -9.70 -10.79 -11.06
C VAL A 8 -8.79 -10.49 -12.25
N ASP A 9 -9.32 -10.58 -13.47
CA ASP A 9 -8.55 -10.30 -14.69
C ASP A 9 -8.05 -8.85 -14.70
N ALA A 10 -8.89 -7.88 -14.32
CA ALA A 10 -8.50 -6.47 -14.22
C ALA A 10 -7.41 -6.24 -13.16
N ILE A 11 -7.52 -6.85 -11.98
CA ILE A 11 -6.50 -6.78 -10.93
C ILE A 11 -5.17 -7.35 -11.43
N ASN A 12 -5.20 -8.54 -12.06
CA ASN A 12 -4.00 -9.18 -12.58
C ASN A 12 -3.29 -8.33 -13.65
N VAL A 13 -4.04 -7.65 -14.52
CA VAL A 13 -3.47 -6.71 -15.50
C VAL A 13 -2.74 -5.56 -14.80
N VAL A 14 -3.33 -4.98 -13.76
CA VAL A 14 -2.70 -3.87 -13.02
C VAL A 14 -1.48 -4.35 -12.25
N LEU A 15 -1.57 -5.48 -11.54
CA LEU A 15 -0.44 -6.05 -10.80
C LEU A 15 0.73 -6.41 -11.72
N ALA A 16 0.47 -7.04 -12.87
CA ALA A 16 1.48 -7.33 -13.88
C ALA A 16 2.13 -6.06 -14.43
N ARG A 17 1.33 -5.01 -14.66
CA ARG A 17 1.82 -3.72 -15.14
C ARG A 17 2.74 -3.05 -14.12
N VAL A 18 2.31 -2.91 -12.87
CA VAL A 18 3.09 -2.26 -11.81
C VAL A 18 4.37 -3.05 -11.51
N THR A 19 4.32 -4.38 -11.56
CA THR A 19 5.50 -5.24 -11.41
C THR A 19 6.53 -5.02 -12.52
N ARG A 20 6.09 -4.82 -13.78
CA ARG A 20 6.99 -4.67 -14.94
C ARG A 20 7.45 -3.23 -15.17
N GLU A 21 6.55 -2.28 -15.02
CA GLU A 21 6.74 -0.88 -15.43
C GLU A 21 6.97 0.06 -14.24
N GLY A 22 6.71 -0.39 -13.01
CA GLY A 22 6.72 0.46 -11.82
C GLY A 22 5.58 1.48 -11.83
N LEU A 23 5.71 2.52 -11.02
CA LEU A 23 4.83 3.69 -11.04
C LEU A 23 5.48 4.82 -11.83
N SER A 24 4.65 5.63 -12.50
CA SER A 24 5.14 6.87 -13.09
C SER A 24 5.56 7.86 -12.00
N ALA A 25 6.45 8.81 -12.35
CA ALA A 25 6.85 9.89 -11.44
C ALA A 25 5.64 10.68 -10.90
N GLY A 26 4.61 10.89 -11.74
CA GLY A 26 3.39 11.60 -11.35
C GLY A 26 2.52 10.81 -10.38
N ASP A 27 2.38 9.50 -10.61
CA ASP A 27 1.64 8.62 -9.70
C ASP A 27 2.35 8.50 -8.36
N LEU A 28 3.68 8.35 -8.36
CA LEU A 28 4.48 8.33 -7.13
C LEU A 28 4.35 9.63 -6.33
N ALA A 29 4.45 10.79 -7.00
CA ALA A 29 4.30 12.08 -6.33
C ALA A 29 2.89 12.25 -5.74
N SER A 30 1.86 11.82 -6.47
CA SER A 30 0.46 11.86 -6.01
C SER A 30 0.23 10.93 -4.82
N ALA A 31 0.74 9.70 -4.87
CA ALA A 31 0.65 8.73 -3.80
C ALA A 31 1.38 9.20 -2.52
N LYS A 32 2.59 9.77 -2.65
CA LYS A 32 3.31 10.39 -1.54
C LYS A 32 2.51 11.52 -0.90
N SER A 33 1.96 12.43 -1.71
CA SER A 33 1.15 13.54 -1.22
C SER A 33 -0.09 13.05 -0.45
N GLN A 34 -0.77 12.06 -1.00
CA GLN A 34 -1.93 11.43 -0.36
C GLN A 34 -1.55 10.77 0.98
N LEU A 35 -0.47 9.99 1.01
CA LEU A 35 -0.01 9.30 2.22
C LEU A 35 0.38 10.28 3.33
N LYS A 36 1.12 11.34 2.98
CA LYS A 36 1.48 12.41 3.93
C LYS A 36 0.25 13.10 4.50
N GLY A 37 -0.75 13.41 3.65
CA GLY A 37 -2.01 14.00 4.09
C GLY A 37 -2.79 13.10 5.06
N GLN A 38 -2.93 11.82 4.72
CA GLN A 38 -3.60 10.83 5.59
C GLN A 38 -2.89 10.69 6.94
N LEU A 39 -1.56 10.62 6.95
CA LEU A 39 -0.78 10.52 8.18
C LEU A 39 -1.01 11.74 9.09
N THR A 40 -0.92 12.96 8.55
CA THR A 40 -1.15 14.19 9.31
C THR A 40 -2.56 14.24 9.91
N LEU A 41 -3.59 13.96 9.11
CA LEU A 41 -4.98 13.95 9.58
C LEU A 41 -5.23 12.86 10.63
N SER A 42 -4.58 11.68 10.49
CA SER A 42 -4.74 10.59 11.45
C SER A 42 -4.31 11.02 12.87
N LEU A 43 -3.38 11.96 12.98
CA LEU A 43 -2.89 12.44 14.27
C LEU A 43 -3.84 13.37 15.00
N GLU A 44 -4.99 13.77 14.43
CA GLU A 44 -6.01 14.55 15.15
C GLU A 44 -6.77 13.68 16.16
N SER A 45 -6.87 12.38 15.90
CA SER A 45 -7.58 11.42 16.74
C SER A 45 -6.70 10.90 17.89
N PRO A 46 -7.13 11.04 19.17
CA PRO A 46 -6.43 10.45 20.30
C PRO A 46 -6.23 8.92 20.18
N SER A 47 -7.22 8.22 19.62
CA SER A 47 -7.15 6.77 19.43
C SER A 47 -6.11 6.36 18.39
N SER A 48 -6.00 7.10 17.28
CA SER A 48 -4.97 6.88 16.26
C SER A 48 -3.57 7.14 16.80
N ARG A 49 -3.40 8.22 17.59
CA ARG A 49 -2.12 8.51 18.27
C ARG A 49 -1.73 7.39 19.24
N MET A 50 -2.68 6.91 20.04
CA MET A 50 -2.47 5.78 20.96
C MET A 50 -2.06 4.51 20.22
N TYR A 51 -2.75 4.16 19.14
CA TYR A 51 -2.46 2.94 18.37
C TYR A 51 -1.06 2.98 17.76
N ARG A 52 -0.63 4.15 17.26
CA ARG A 52 0.71 4.33 16.72
C ARG A 52 1.79 4.20 17.81
N ALA A 53 1.58 4.81 18.98
CA ALA A 53 2.51 4.68 20.11
C ALA A 53 2.64 3.23 20.59
N ALA A 54 1.52 2.51 20.69
CA ALA A 54 1.51 1.09 21.06
C ALA A 54 2.21 0.23 19.99
N GLY A 55 1.98 0.52 18.71
CA GLY A 55 2.62 -0.19 17.60
C GLY A 55 4.14 -0.05 17.60
N THR A 56 4.66 1.15 17.85
CA THR A 56 6.11 1.40 17.96
C THR A 56 6.76 0.47 18.99
N GLU A 57 6.19 0.38 20.19
CA GLU A 57 6.70 -0.51 21.25
C GLU A 57 6.52 -2.00 20.86
N LEU A 58 5.34 -2.37 20.36
CA LEU A 58 5.02 -3.76 20.02
C LEU A 58 5.94 -4.35 18.96
N TYR A 59 6.36 -3.54 17.98
CA TYR A 59 7.24 -3.97 16.90
C TYR A 59 8.72 -3.68 17.17
N GLY A 60 9.07 -3.08 18.31
CA GLY A 60 10.46 -2.69 18.63
C GLY A 60 11.02 -1.66 17.66
N GLU A 61 10.15 -0.84 17.05
CA GLU A 61 10.54 0.20 16.12
C GLU A 61 11.00 1.45 16.89
N PRO A 62 11.96 2.23 16.37
CA PRO A 62 12.29 3.51 16.98
C PRO A 62 11.10 4.47 16.87
N PHE A 63 10.90 5.26 17.93
CA PHE A 63 9.96 6.38 17.86
C PHE A 63 10.45 7.38 16.81
N ARG A 64 9.55 7.74 15.89
CA ARG A 64 9.76 8.78 14.88
C ARG A 64 8.67 9.84 15.04
N THR A 65 9.11 11.09 15.09
CA THR A 65 8.23 12.26 14.99
C THR A 65 7.48 12.26 13.66
N LEU A 66 6.45 13.10 13.58
CA LEU A 66 5.72 13.30 12.31
C LEU A 66 6.69 13.76 11.22
N ASP A 67 7.49 14.79 11.49
CA ASP A 67 8.42 15.38 10.50
C ASP A 67 9.44 14.36 9.98
N GLU A 68 10.03 13.54 10.86
CA GLU A 68 10.93 12.45 10.46
C GLU A 68 10.21 11.42 9.58
N THR A 69 8.95 11.07 9.92
CA THR A 69 8.16 10.14 9.12
C THR A 69 7.82 10.73 7.74
N LEU A 70 7.51 12.02 7.66
CA LEU A 70 7.23 12.71 6.41
C LEU A 70 8.48 12.81 5.52
N ALA A 71 9.65 13.06 6.11
CA ALA A 71 10.92 13.07 5.39
C ALA A 71 11.24 11.69 4.76
N LEU A 72 11.02 10.60 5.51
CA LEU A 72 11.19 9.25 4.97
C LEU A 72 10.25 8.97 3.79
N ILE A 73 9.01 9.47 3.83
CA ILE A 73 8.08 9.34 2.69
C ILE A 73 8.60 10.13 1.48
N ASP A 74 9.20 11.30 1.69
CA ASP A 74 9.77 12.12 0.63
C ASP A 74 10.99 11.46 -0.04
N GLU A 75 11.75 10.64 0.69
CA GLU A 75 12.91 9.90 0.19
C GLU A 75 12.55 8.71 -0.72
N ILE A 76 11.32 8.18 -0.66
CA ILE A 76 10.93 6.97 -1.43
C ILE A 76 11.14 7.19 -2.95
N THR A 77 11.93 6.35 -3.60
CA THR A 77 12.20 6.47 -5.03
C THR A 77 11.28 5.60 -5.88
N GLN A 78 11.30 5.79 -7.21
CA GLN A 78 10.62 4.87 -8.13
C GLN A 78 11.21 3.47 -8.06
N ASP A 79 12.53 3.37 -7.84
CA ASP A 79 13.24 2.10 -7.74
C ASP A 79 12.83 1.33 -6.47
N ASP A 80 12.67 2.02 -5.34
CA ASP A 80 12.17 1.40 -4.10
C ASP A 80 10.78 0.78 -4.31
N VAL A 81 9.89 1.54 -4.96
CA VAL A 81 8.53 1.07 -5.24
C VAL A 81 8.53 -0.06 -6.25
N ALA A 82 9.37 0.00 -7.29
CA ALA A 82 9.51 -1.06 -8.27
C ALA A 82 10.06 -2.35 -7.65
N ALA A 83 11.03 -2.25 -6.74
CA ALA A 83 11.58 -3.38 -6.00
C ALA A 83 10.49 -4.07 -5.15
N VAL A 84 9.73 -3.30 -4.38
CA VAL A 84 8.61 -3.82 -3.57
C VAL A 84 7.52 -4.44 -4.46
N ALA A 85 7.15 -3.78 -5.56
CA ALA A 85 6.17 -4.32 -6.49
C ALA A 85 6.64 -5.66 -7.10
N SER A 86 7.90 -5.75 -7.52
CA SER A 86 8.45 -6.99 -8.05
C SER A 86 8.52 -8.10 -7.02
N GLU A 87 8.77 -7.77 -5.75
CA GLU A 87 8.85 -8.75 -4.67
C GLU A 87 7.47 -9.28 -4.24
N PHE A 88 6.45 -8.42 -4.20
CA PHE A 88 5.17 -8.78 -3.55
C PHE A 88 3.96 -8.85 -4.48
N PHE A 89 4.00 -8.25 -5.67
CA PHE A 89 2.82 -8.09 -6.54
C PHE A 89 2.82 -8.96 -7.80
N ALA A 90 3.74 -9.92 -7.93
CA ALA A 90 3.70 -10.92 -8.99
C ALA A 90 2.34 -11.67 -8.99
N PRO A 91 1.52 -11.60 -10.07
CA PRO A 91 0.17 -12.19 -10.11
C PRO A 91 0.14 -13.69 -9.81
N GLU A 92 1.16 -14.43 -10.26
CA GLU A 92 1.31 -15.86 -10.06
C GLU A 92 1.60 -16.26 -8.59
N ARG A 93 1.94 -15.29 -7.74
CA ARG A 93 2.18 -15.48 -6.31
C ARG A 93 0.99 -15.05 -5.44
N GLN A 94 -0.14 -14.71 -6.05
CA GLN A 94 -1.34 -14.26 -5.33
C GLN A 94 -2.27 -15.43 -5.02
N THR A 95 -2.81 -15.47 -3.80
CA THR A 95 -3.88 -16.40 -3.43
C THR A 95 -5.23 -15.73 -3.64
N ILE A 96 -6.12 -16.36 -4.41
CA ILE A 96 -7.45 -15.82 -4.69
C ILE A 96 -8.50 -16.68 -4.00
N LEU A 97 -9.27 -16.05 -3.11
CA LEU A 97 -10.45 -16.62 -2.49
C LEU A 97 -11.70 -15.92 -3.05
N SER A 98 -12.65 -16.68 -3.56
CA SER A 98 -13.95 -16.14 -3.98
C SER A 98 -15.07 -16.75 -3.14
N LEU A 99 -15.96 -15.88 -2.66
CA LEU A 99 -17.17 -16.26 -1.93
C LEU A 99 -18.38 -15.85 -2.77
N GLY A 100 -19.31 -16.78 -2.94
CA GLY A 100 -20.52 -16.59 -3.73
C GLY A 100 -21.58 -17.61 -3.36
N PRO A 101 -22.82 -17.44 -3.86
CA PRO A 101 -23.86 -18.43 -3.67
C PRO A 101 -23.36 -19.81 -4.13
N ALA A 102 -23.77 -20.88 -3.43
CA ALA A 102 -23.46 -22.24 -3.81
C ALA A 102 -23.88 -22.44 -5.28
N ALA A 103 -23.00 -23.05 -6.08
CA ALA A 103 -23.36 -23.43 -7.43
C ALA A 103 -24.60 -24.35 -7.34
N ALA A 104 -25.68 -23.95 -8.03
CA ALA A 104 -26.86 -24.79 -8.19
C ALA A 104 -26.55 -26.00 -9.07
#